data_AF-M3EFJ7-F1
#
_entry.id   AF-M3EFJ7-F1
#
_cell.length_a   1.000
_cell.length_b   1.000
_cell.length_c   1.000
_cell.angle_alpha   90.00
_cell.angle_beta   90.00
_cell.angle_gamma   90.00
#
_symmetry.space_group_name_H-M   'P 1'
#
loop_
_entity.id
_entity.type
_entity.pdbx_description
1 polymer ?
#
loop_
_entity_poly.entity_id
_entity_poly.type
_entity_poly.pdbx_seq_one_letter_code
_entity_poly.pdbx_strand_id
1 'polypeptide(L)' 'MKSKLKILHAGCWNHARRKFFEILKIDPNNAGAQWIVKEIGKLYAIESKAKEGKLSSEEHLSLRQSESKLIVGEIFLG' A
#
# COMPACT_ATOMS: atom_id res chain seq x y z
N MET A 1 -20.95 32.55 5.38
CA MET A 1 -20.48 31.41 6.21
C MET A 1 -19.56 30.54 5.37
N LYS A 2 -18.28 30.39 5.72
CA LYS A 2 -17.37 29.46 5.01
C LYS A 2 -17.66 28.04 5.50
N SER A 3 -18.13 27.17 4.61
CA SER A 3 -18.32 25.75 4.88
C SER A 3 -16.97 25.10 5.21
N LYS A 4 -16.89 24.47 6.39
CA LYS A 4 -15.69 23.72 6.81
C LYS A 4 -15.53 22.53 5.87
N LEU A 5 -14.51 22.57 5.00
CA LEU A 5 -14.18 21.43 4.13
C LEU A 5 -13.98 20.19 5.02
N LYS A 6 -14.79 19.16 4.80
CA LYS A 6 -14.72 17.90 5.54
C LYS A 6 -13.41 17.22 5.14
N ILE A 7 -12.40 17.25 6.01
CA ILE A 7 -11.11 16.59 5.74
C ILE A 7 -11.37 15.08 5.67
N LEU A 8 -11.24 14.51 4.47
CA LEU A 8 -11.27 13.08 4.26
C LEU A 8 -9.87 12.53 4.51
N HIS A 9 -9.67 11.81 5.60
CA HIS A 9 -8.41 11.12 5.85
C HIS A 9 -8.27 9.97 4.84
N ALA A 10 -7.27 10.05 3.97
CA ALA A 10 -6.86 8.92 3.15
C ALA A 10 -6.06 7.91 4.00
N GLY A 11 -6.42 6.63 3.94
CA GLY A 11 -5.64 5.57 4.55
C GLY A 11 -4.34 5.35 3.78
N CYS A 12 -3.20 5.79 4.33
CA CYS A 12 -1.91 5.59 3.68
C CYS A 12 -1.30 4.23 4.06
N TRP A 13 -0.87 3.46 3.04
CA TRP A 13 -0.17 2.19 3.23
C TRP A 13 1.05 2.29 4.15
N ASN A 14 1.79 3.41 4.12
CA ASN A 14 2.94 3.62 5.00
C ASN A 14 2.54 3.68 6.48
N HIS A 15 1.41 4.29 6.81
CA HIS A 15 0.91 4.31 8.19
C HIS A 15 0.38 2.94 8.62
N ALA A 16 -0.27 2.20 7.73
CA ALA A 16 -0.72 0.83 7.99
C ALA A 16 0.46 -0.11 8.24
N ARG A 17 1.46 -0.12 7.34
CA ARG A 17 2.68 -0.96 7.43
C ARG A 17 3.42 -0.78 8.76
N ARG A 18 3.55 0.45 9.25
CA ARG A 18 4.26 0.74 10.52
C ARG A 18 3.68 -0.05 11.69
N LYS A 19 2.34 -0.16 11.80
CA LYS A 19 1.70 -0.90 12.89
C LYS A 19 2.09 -2.38 12.90
N PHE A 20 2.11 -3.01 11.74
CA PHE A 20 2.52 -4.42 11.61
C PHE A 20 4.01 -4.60 11.84
N PHE A 21 4.83 -3.63 11.42
CA PHE A 21 6.25 -3.66 11.72
C PHE A 21 6.54 -3.57 13.22
N GLU A 22 5.76 -2.78 13.99
CA GLU A 22 5.89 -2.77 15.45
C GLU A 22 5.54 -4.12 16.09
N ILE A 23 4.56 -4.86 15.55
CA ILE A 23 4.27 -6.22 16.00
C ILE A 23 5.50 -7.12 15.79
N LEU A 24 6.14 -7.04 14.62
CA LEU A 24 7.31 -7.85 14.29
C LEU A 24 8.54 -7.54 15.15
N LYS A 25 8.64 -6.34 15.74
CA LYS A 25 9.69 -6.03 16.71
C LYS A 25 9.53 -6.79 18.02
N ILE A 26 8.29 -7.13 18.39
CA ILE A 26 7.96 -7.85 19.63
C ILE A 26 7.89 -9.36 19.36
N ASP A 27 7.22 -9.75 18.28
CA ASP A 27 7.10 -11.13 17.82
C ASP A 27 7.54 -11.24 16.34
N PRO A 28 8.83 -11.50 16.10
CA PRO A 28 9.36 -11.62 14.75
C PRO A 28 8.75 -12.75 13.93
N ASN A 29 8.13 -13.75 14.58
CA ASN A 29 7.55 -14.93 13.94
C ASN A 29 6.05 -14.79 13.67
N ASN A 30 5.47 -13.60 13.91
CA ASN A 30 4.07 -13.35 13.64
C ASN A 30 3.77 -13.44 12.14
N ALA A 31 3.24 -14.58 11.69
CA ALA A 31 3.04 -14.87 10.27
C ALA A 31 2.14 -13.83 9.57
N GLY A 32 1.08 -13.36 10.24
CA GLY A 32 0.18 -12.35 9.68
C GLY A 32 0.86 -10.99 9.48
N ALA A 33 1.63 -10.54 10.47
CA ALA A 33 2.37 -9.28 10.37
C ALA A 33 3.51 -9.36 9.34
N GLN A 34 4.18 -10.52 9.21
CA GLN A 34 5.18 -10.74 8.15
C GLN A 34 4.53 -10.68 6.77
N TRP A 35 3.40 -11.36 6.60
CA TRP A 35 2.67 -11.42 5.34
C TRP A 35 2.22 -10.03 4.89
N ILE A 36 1.54 -9.26 5.75
CA ILE A 36 1.02 -7.94 5.35
C ILE A 36 2.14 -6.93 5.05
N VAL A 37 3.26 -6.98 5.79
CA VAL A 37 4.44 -6.14 5.50
C VAL A 37 5.02 -6.50 4.13
N LYS A 38 5.05 -7.78 3.78
CA LYS A 38 5.48 -8.27 2.47
C LYS A 38 4.54 -7.80 1.36
N GLU A 39 3.23 -7.94 1.53
CA GLU A 39 2.24 -7.52 0.52
C GLU A 39 2.26 -6.00 0.28
N ILE A 40 2.33 -5.19 1.34
CA ILE A 40 2.51 -3.73 1.19
C ILE A 40 3.86 -3.41 0.52
N GLY A 41 4.90 -4.21 0.78
CA GLY A 41 6.19 -4.10 0.09
C GLY A 41 6.08 -4.27 -1.43
N LYS A 42 5.24 -5.18 -1.91
CA LYS A 42 4.98 -5.36 -3.35
C LYS A 42 4.35 -4.12 -3.97
N LEU A 43 3.42 -3.45 -3.26
CA LEU A 43 2.84 -2.19 -3.73
C LEU A 43 3.92 -1.12 -3.94
N TYR A 44 4.91 -1.03 -3.03
CA TYR A 44 6.01 -0.09 -3.20
C TYR A 44 6.93 -0.44 -4.37
N ALA A 45 7.15 -1.73 -4.65
CA ALA A 45 7.92 -2.15 -5.81
C ALA A 45 7.25 -1.71 -7.12
N ILE A 46 5.91 -1.77 -7.21
CA ILE A 46 5.16 -1.29 -8.38
C ILE A 46 5.33 0.23 -8.55
N GLU A 47 5.27 0.99 -7.47
CA GLU A 47 5.49 2.44 -7.51
C GLU A 47 6.92 2.79 -7.91
N SER A 48 7.93 2.04 -7.44
CA SER A 48 9.32 2.19 -7.87
C SER A 48 9.46 1.90 -9.37
N LYS A 49 8.89 0.78 -9.86
CA LYS A 49 8.88 0.42 -11.29
C LYS A 49 8.30 1.54 -12.15
N ALA A 50 7.17 2.12 -11.75
CA ALA A 50 6.57 3.24 -12.47
C ALA A 50 7.49 4.48 -12.51
N LYS A 51 8.11 4.79 -11.37
CA LYS A 51 9.03 5.93 -11.23
C LYS A 51 10.30 5.74 -12.05
N GLU A 52 10.93 4.56 -11.97
CA GLU A 52 12.16 4.22 -12.69
C GLU A 52 11.93 4.16 -14.19
N GLY A 53 10.78 3.62 -14.63
CA GLY A 53 10.34 3.62 -16.02
C GLY A 53 9.88 4.99 -16.54
N LYS A 54 9.81 6.02 -15.70
CA LYS A 54 9.29 7.36 -16.04
C LYS A 54 7.95 7.30 -16.77
N LEU A 55 7.05 6.44 -16.29
CA LEU A 55 5.75 6.22 -16.91
C LEU A 55 4.92 7.51 -16.91
N SER A 56 4.11 7.69 -17.95
CA SER A 56 3.08 8.73 -17.94
C SER A 56 2.02 8.43 -16.88
N SER A 57 1.17 9.41 -16.56
CA SER A 57 0.07 9.22 -15.61
C SER A 57 -0.86 8.07 -16.03
N GLU A 58 -1.10 7.91 -17.33
CA GLU A 58 -1.96 6.87 -17.90
C GLU A 58 -1.31 5.49 -17.78
N GLU A 59 -0.02 5.37 -18.12
CA GLU A 59 0.75 4.14 -17.98
C GLU A 59 0.89 3.73 -16.51
N HIS A 60 1.11 4.68 -15.61
CA HIS A 60 1.17 4.43 -14.17
C HIS A 60 -0.18 3.94 -13.64
N LEU A 61 -1.29 4.53 -14.08
CA LEU A 61 -2.63 4.07 -13.72
C LEU A 61 -2.89 2.65 -14.23
N SER A 62 -2.55 2.36 -15.49
CA SER A 62 -2.67 1.03 -16.10
C SER A 62 -1.90 -0.01 -15.31
N LEU A 63 -0.65 0.30 -14.94
CA LEU A 63 0.19 -0.56 -14.11
C LEU A 63 -0.46 -0.86 -12.76
N ARG A 64 -1.01 0.15 -12.07
CA ARG A 64 -1.71 -0.05 -10.79
C ARG A 64 -2.98 -0.90 -10.95
N GLN A 65 -3.74 -0.72 -12.02
CA GLN A 65 -4.95 -1.50 -12.26
C GLN A 65 -4.65 -2.96 -12.57
N SER A 66 -3.54 -3.23 -13.26
CA SER A 66 -3.08 -4.57 -13.60
C SER A 66 -2.45 -5.29 -12.40
N GLU A 67 -1.52 -4.64 -11.69
CA GLU A 67 -0.69 -5.28 -10.67
C GLU A 67 -1.16 -4.96 -9.24
N SER A 68 -1.28 -3.67 -8.88
CA SER A 68 -1.61 -3.27 -7.50
C SER A 68 -3.00 -3.73 -7.07
N LYS A 69 -3.97 -3.74 -7.98
CA LYS A 69 -5.35 -4.17 -7.70
C LYS A 69 -5.42 -5.60 -7.18
N LEU A 70 -4.62 -6.51 -7.73
CA LEU A 70 -4.57 -7.90 -7.31
C LEU A 70 -4.06 -8.01 -5.87
N ILE A 71 -2.94 -7.34 -5.55
CA ILE A 71 -2.36 -7.34 -4.20
C ILE A 71 -3.34 -6.75 -3.19
N VAL A 72 -4.00 -5.65 -3.54
CA VAL A 72 -5.04 -5.05 -2.66
C VAL A 72 -6.21 -6.01 -2.46
N GLY A 73 -6.60 -6.75 -3.50
CA GLY A 73 -7.59 -7.82 -3.40
C GLY A 73 -7.19 -8.88 -2.38
N GLU A 74 -5.96 -9.40 -2.47
CA GLU A 74 -5.42 -10.39 -1.53
C GLU A 74 -5.43 -9.86 -0.08
N ILE A 75 -5.11 -8.57 0.13
CA ILE A 75 -5.10 -7.95 1.47
C ILE A 75 -6.50 -7.88 2.11
N PHE A 76 -7.56 -7.70 1.32
CA PHE A 76 -8.91 -7.45 1.84
C PHE A 76 -9.88 -8.63 1.72
N LEU A 77 -9.58 -9.60 0.86
CA LEU A 77 -10.43 -10.77 0.60
C LEU A 77 -9.83 -12.07 1.12
N GLY A 78 -8.55 -12.05 1.54
CA GLY A 78 -7.86 -13.17 2.19
C GLY A 78 -8.13 -13.30 3.68
#